data_AF-A0AAE3XBV4-F1
#
_entry.id   AF-A0AAE3XBV4-F1
#
_cell.length_a   1.000
_cell.length_b   1.000
_cell.length_c   1.000
_cell.angle_alpha   90.00
_cell.angle_beta   90.00
_cell.angle_gamma   90.00
#
_symmetry.space_group_name_H-M   'P 1'
#
loop_
_entity.id
_entity.type
_entity.pdbx_description
1 polymer ?
#
loop_
_entity_poly.entity_id
_entity_poly.type
_entity_poly.pdbx_seq_one_letter_code
_entity_poly.pdbx_strand_id
1 'polypeptide(L)'
;MARTKTRTETAPAPNLHLSFDALMATAAVDSQIGALVESGADVQTVDQALTGALVTAQGRWGLGLHHLRHEARQDGEDIVFLVDGRPAARLSDGSAALAAAYEAMRATDERGLSLWGALGDGWRVPGDAPAARLKVLIEDARDFETHWTAARGDVHHRTWRQGDTLTVEVARPASAEAALSDAAWDVITSIKDRTFQRELMRRSEELGMLGALLGARHAGARGNLNLMPDAHFTVQAAVHSVTGPDGRNAETHRALLRAATAELDELQSHTTRQLAEVLRHGLNNR
;
A
#
# COMPACT_ATOMS: atom_id res chain seq x y z
N MET A 1 17.08 22.30 -51.74
CA MET A 1 16.28 21.44 -50.85
C MET A 1 17.11 21.15 -49.60
N ALA A 2 16.77 21.78 -48.48
CA ALA A 2 17.48 21.58 -47.21
C ALA A 2 16.71 20.56 -46.36
N ARG A 3 17.38 19.49 -45.94
CA ARG A 3 16.86 18.48 -45.01
C ARG A 3 16.85 19.07 -43.59
N THR A 4 15.67 19.27 -43.03
CA THR A 4 15.48 19.61 -41.62
C THR A 4 15.88 18.41 -40.76
N LYS A 5 16.93 18.55 -39.94
CA LYS A 5 17.27 17.57 -38.90
C LYS A 5 16.24 17.69 -37.78
N THR A 6 15.39 16.68 -37.63
CA THR A 6 14.54 16.50 -36.46
C THR A 6 15.46 16.22 -35.27
N ARG A 7 15.56 17.19 -34.35
CA ARG A 7 16.17 17.01 -33.04
C ARG A 7 15.20 16.15 -32.23
N THR A 8 15.55 14.89 -32.01
CA THR A 8 14.86 14.04 -31.04
C THR A 8 15.16 14.65 -29.67
N GLU A 9 14.20 15.38 -29.11
CA GLU A 9 14.20 15.68 -27.68
C GLU A 9 13.98 14.35 -26.96
N THR A 10 15.08 13.76 -26.50
CA THR A 10 15.03 12.70 -25.49
C THR A 10 14.40 13.32 -24.26
N ALA A 11 13.16 12.96 -23.94
CA ALA A 11 12.58 13.29 -22.64
C ALA A 11 13.57 12.84 -21.55
N PRO A 12 13.84 13.66 -20.52
CA PRO A 12 14.70 13.22 -19.42
C PRO A 12 14.13 11.93 -18.85
N ALA A 13 15.00 10.94 -18.62
CA ALA A 13 14.61 9.71 -17.95
C ALA A 13 13.91 10.09 -16.63
N PRO A 14 12.76 9.48 -16.30
CA PRO A 14 12.07 9.77 -15.05
C PRO A 14 13.04 9.56 -13.88
N ASN A 15 13.07 10.51 -12.94
CA ASN A 15 13.92 10.40 -11.75
C ASN A 15 13.46 9.18 -10.95
N LEU A 16 14.30 8.14 -10.95
CA LEU A 16 14.06 6.85 -10.32
C LEU A 16 13.61 6.99 -8.86
N HIS A 17 14.21 7.91 -8.11
CA HIS A 17 13.88 8.13 -6.71
C HIS A 17 12.49 8.76 -6.55
N LEU A 18 12.09 9.67 -7.44
CA LEU A 18 10.72 10.20 -7.46
C LEU A 18 9.69 9.13 -7.84
N SER A 19 10.05 8.19 -8.72
CA SER A 19 9.18 7.05 -9.05
C SER A 19 9.02 6.09 -7.87
N PHE A 20 10.09 5.86 -7.10
CA PHE A 20 10.00 5.09 -5.86
C PHE A 20 9.15 5.82 -4.80
N ASP A 21 9.39 7.12 -4.60
CA ASP A 21 8.61 7.94 -3.67
C ASP A 21 7.12 7.94 -4.05
N ALA A 22 6.78 8.01 -5.34
CA ALA A 22 5.41 7.90 -5.83
C ALA A 22 4.78 6.52 -5.59
N LEU A 23 5.56 5.43 -5.67
CA LEU A 23 5.10 4.10 -5.29
C LEU A 23 4.83 4.00 -3.79
N MET A 24 5.73 4.50 -2.95
CA MET A 24 5.60 4.50 -1.50
C MET A 24 4.42 5.37 -1.01
N ALA A 25 4.10 6.44 -1.74
CA ALA A 25 2.95 7.29 -1.46
C ALA A 25 1.61 6.54 -1.49
N THR A 26 1.49 5.44 -2.25
CA THR A 26 0.28 4.58 -2.25
C THR A 26 0.01 3.91 -0.90
N ALA A 27 1.04 3.81 -0.05
CA ALA A 27 0.97 3.37 1.33
C ALA A 27 1.04 4.53 2.33
N ALA A 28 0.90 5.78 1.88
CA ALA A 28 1.14 7.01 2.64
C ALA A 28 2.50 7.02 3.37
N VAL A 29 3.53 6.46 2.73
CA VAL A 29 4.91 6.48 3.22
C VAL A 29 5.63 7.63 2.52
N ASP A 30 6.07 8.61 3.31
CA ASP A 30 6.95 9.69 2.83
C ASP A 30 8.40 9.22 2.91
N SER A 31 8.88 8.58 1.83
CA SER A 31 10.20 7.93 1.81
C SER A 31 11.37 8.88 1.61
N GLN A 32 11.14 10.08 1.06
CA GLN A 32 12.14 11.15 0.87
C GLN A 32 13.47 10.67 0.23
N ILE A 33 13.42 9.65 -0.63
CA ILE A 33 14.65 9.05 -1.17
C ILE A 33 15.38 10.04 -2.09
N GLY A 34 14.63 10.81 -2.89
CA GLY A 34 15.22 11.86 -3.73
C GLY A 34 16.03 12.86 -2.90
N ALA A 35 15.46 13.36 -1.81
CA ALA A 35 16.13 14.31 -0.92
C ALA A 35 17.35 13.70 -0.20
N LEU A 36 17.25 12.42 0.18
CA LEU A 36 18.36 11.69 0.81
C LEU A 36 19.56 11.57 -0.14
N VAL A 37 19.32 11.23 -1.41
CA VAL A 37 20.37 11.14 -2.43
C VAL A 37 20.98 12.52 -2.73
N GLU A 38 20.16 13.56 -2.83
CA GLU A 38 20.63 14.94 -3.02
C GLU A 38 21.51 15.44 -1.87
N SER A 39 21.31 14.93 -0.65
CA SER A 39 22.14 15.25 0.52
C SER A 39 23.53 14.60 0.51
N GLY A 40 23.80 13.69 -0.44
CA GLY A 40 25.08 12.99 -0.56
C GLY A 40 25.23 11.78 0.36
N ALA A 41 24.12 11.15 0.76
CA ALA A 41 24.14 9.91 1.53
C ALA A 41 24.86 8.79 0.78
N ASP A 42 25.52 7.89 1.52
CA ASP A 42 26.17 6.72 0.92
C ASP A 42 25.16 5.66 0.46
N VAL A 43 25.60 4.75 -0.41
CA VAL A 43 24.75 3.69 -1.01
C VAL A 43 24.10 2.82 0.05
N GLN A 44 24.82 2.47 1.11
CA GLN A 44 24.30 1.62 2.17
C GLN A 44 23.15 2.32 2.93
N THR A 45 23.29 3.62 3.18
CA THR A 45 22.26 4.43 3.82
C THR A 45 21.03 4.55 2.93
N VAL A 46 21.21 4.72 1.63
CA VAL A 46 20.10 4.74 0.65
C VAL A 46 19.39 3.39 0.59
N ASP A 47 20.12 2.28 0.51
CA ASP A 47 19.54 0.92 0.50
C ASP A 47 18.76 0.61 1.78
N GLN A 48 19.26 1.06 2.93
CA GLN A 48 18.54 0.95 4.21
C GLN A 48 17.25 1.76 4.21
N ALA A 49 17.28 2.99 3.69
CA ALA A 49 16.08 3.83 3.59
C ALA A 49 15.05 3.25 2.61
N LEU A 50 15.50 2.75 1.45
CA LEU A 50 14.66 2.04 0.48
C LEU A 50 13.98 0.83 1.12
N THR A 51 14.76 0.00 1.81
CA THR A 51 14.25 -1.19 2.50
C THR A 51 13.27 -0.82 3.61
N GLY A 52 13.59 0.19 4.43
CA GLY A 52 12.71 0.66 5.49
C GLY A 52 11.36 1.13 4.96
N ALA A 53 11.37 1.97 3.91
CA ALA A 53 10.16 2.46 3.26
C ALA A 53 9.33 1.31 2.68
N LEU A 54 9.97 0.35 1.98
CA LEU A 54 9.29 -0.82 1.43
C LEU A 54 8.63 -1.67 2.52
N VAL A 55 9.33 -1.94 3.62
CA VAL A 55 8.78 -2.75 4.73
C VAL A 55 7.57 -2.05 5.36
N THR A 56 7.63 -0.74 5.56
CA THR A 56 6.46 0.03 6.03
C THR A 56 5.31 -0.04 5.01
N ALA A 57 5.61 0.10 3.71
CA ALA A 57 4.60 0.00 2.67
C ALA A 57 3.95 -1.39 2.61
N GLN A 58 4.71 -2.48 2.74
CA GLN A 58 4.20 -3.85 2.84
C GLN A 58 3.23 -4.03 4.01
N GLY A 59 3.57 -3.45 5.16
CA GLY A 59 2.70 -3.42 6.34
C GLY A 59 1.36 -2.72 6.11
N ARG A 60 1.31 -1.76 5.18
CA ARG A 60 0.11 -0.96 4.90
C ARG A 60 -0.69 -1.44 3.69
N TRP A 61 -0.01 -1.96 2.67
CA TRP A 61 -0.67 -2.60 1.53
C TRP A 61 -1.45 -3.86 1.91
N GLY A 62 -1.12 -4.47 3.07
CA GLY A 62 -1.88 -5.60 3.61
C GLY A 62 -1.84 -6.85 2.73
N LEU A 63 -0.75 -7.04 1.98
CA LEU A 63 -0.61 -8.19 1.07
C LEU A 63 -0.47 -9.52 1.82
N GLY A 64 -0.14 -9.47 3.11
CA GLY A 64 -0.02 -10.62 3.98
C GLY A 64 1.23 -11.45 3.74
N LEU A 65 2.32 -10.78 3.36
CA LEU A 65 3.62 -11.34 3.02
C LEU A 65 4.64 -11.16 4.16
N HIS A 66 4.17 -11.09 5.41
CA HIS A 66 5.04 -10.86 6.60
C HIS A 66 6.03 -12.00 6.87
N HIS A 67 5.76 -13.19 6.35
CA HIS A 67 6.64 -14.36 6.47
C HIS A 67 7.84 -14.32 5.52
N LEU A 68 7.88 -13.34 4.60
CA LEU A 68 8.96 -13.14 3.65
C LEU A 68 9.81 -11.94 4.06
N ARG A 69 11.12 -11.99 3.74
CA ARG A 69 12.01 -10.86 3.95
C ARG A 69 12.01 -9.95 2.74
N HIS A 70 11.52 -8.72 2.90
CA HIS A 70 11.47 -7.70 1.86
C HIS A 70 12.68 -6.77 1.93
N GLU A 71 13.33 -6.53 0.81
CA GLU A 71 14.46 -5.60 0.67
C GLU A 71 14.30 -4.79 -0.60
N ALA A 72 14.81 -3.56 -0.60
CA ALA A 72 14.99 -2.76 -1.80
C ALA A 72 16.40 -2.18 -1.81
N ARG A 73 17.04 -2.23 -2.97
CA ARG A 73 18.39 -1.68 -3.14
C ARG A 73 18.56 -1.01 -4.50
N GLN A 74 19.46 -0.05 -4.56
CA GLN A 74 19.87 0.55 -5.80
C GLN A 74 20.83 -0.39 -6.56
N ASP A 75 20.52 -0.67 -7.83
CA ASP A 75 21.32 -1.53 -8.72
C ASP A 75 21.57 -0.77 -10.04
N GLY A 76 22.66 -0.01 -10.07
CA GLY A 76 22.97 0.87 -11.19
C GLY A 76 22.00 2.04 -11.30
N GLU A 77 21.28 2.11 -12.43
CA GLU A 77 20.29 3.16 -12.73
C GLU A 77 18.84 2.76 -12.36
N ASP A 78 18.69 1.71 -11.54
CA ASP A 78 17.39 1.12 -11.21
C ASP A 78 17.29 0.72 -9.73
N ILE A 79 16.07 0.49 -9.25
CA ILE A 79 15.80 -0.05 -7.90
C ILE A 79 15.25 -1.45 -8.06
N VAL A 80 15.91 -2.42 -7.42
CA VAL A 80 15.51 -3.82 -7.42
C VAL A 80 14.80 -4.13 -6.11
N PHE A 81 13.61 -4.72 -6.22
CA PHE A 81 12.87 -5.28 -5.09
C PHE A 81 13.27 -6.74 -4.92
N LEU A 82 13.69 -7.10 -3.71
CA LEU A 82 14.07 -8.46 -3.37
C LEU A 82 13.11 -9.06 -2.35
N VAL A 83 12.88 -10.37 -2.51
CA VAL A 83 12.16 -11.21 -1.57
C VAL A 83 13.08 -12.37 -1.21
N ASP A 84 13.37 -12.54 0.07
CA ASP A 84 14.33 -13.52 0.61
C ASP A 84 15.70 -13.48 -0.10
N GLY A 85 16.16 -12.26 -0.41
CA GLY A 85 17.43 -12.00 -1.08
C GLY A 85 17.43 -12.30 -2.59
N ARG A 86 16.29 -12.64 -3.19
CA ARG A 86 16.15 -12.89 -4.64
C ARG A 86 15.42 -11.73 -5.31
N PRO A 87 15.87 -11.25 -6.49
CA PRO A 87 15.14 -10.25 -7.25
C PRO A 87 13.74 -10.74 -7.61
N ALA A 88 12.72 -9.98 -7.20
CA ALA A 88 11.32 -10.25 -7.50
C ALA A 88 10.81 -9.34 -8.63
N ALA A 89 11.23 -8.07 -8.64
CA ALA A 89 10.87 -7.09 -9.66
C ALA A 89 11.86 -5.92 -9.69
N ARG A 90 11.80 -5.12 -10.76
CA ARG A 90 12.52 -3.86 -10.92
C ARG A 90 11.54 -2.69 -10.97
N LEU A 91 11.95 -1.52 -10.48
CA LEU A 91 11.12 -0.33 -10.53
C LEU A 91 10.87 0.10 -11.98
N SER A 92 11.85 -0.07 -12.86
CA SER A 92 11.73 0.22 -14.30
C SER A 92 10.65 -0.61 -15.01
N ASP A 93 10.29 -1.79 -14.48
CA ASP A 93 9.25 -2.66 -15.05
C ASP A 93 7.83 -2.11 -14.78
N GLY A 94 7.73 -1.15 -13.86
CA GLY A 94 6.50 -0.45 -13.50
C GLY A 94 5.68 -1.14 -12.40
N SER A 95 4.77 -0.37 -11.80
CA SER A 95 3.99 -0.82 -10.63
C SER A 95 3.11 -2.03 -10.91
N ALA A 96 2.62 -2.19 -12.14
CA ALA A 96 1.83 -3.36 -12.55
C ALA A 96 2.65 -4.66 -12.48
N ALA A 97 3.91 -4.61 -12.92
CA ALA A 97 4.80 -5.76 -12.87
C ALA A 97 5.16 -6.14 -11.42
N LEU A 98 5.43 -5.13 -10.57
CA LEU A 98 5.67 -5.33 -9.14
C LEU A 98 4.43 -5.93 -8.44
N ALA A 99 3.25 -5.40 -8.73
CA ALA A 99 2.01 -5.92 -8.16
C ALA A 99 1.75 -7.37 -8.59
N ALA A 100 1.97 -7.70 -9.87
CA ALA A 100 1.85 -9.07 -10.36
C ALA A 100 2.86 -10.02 -9.70
N ALA A 101 4.09 -9.57 -9.48
CA ALA A 101 5.11 -10.35 -8.78
C ALA A 101 4.68 -10.66 -7.34
N TYR A 102 4.15 -9.67 -6.59
CA TYR A 102 3.63 -9.89 -5.25
C TYR A 102 2.34 -10.72 -5.24
N GLU A 103 1.44 -10.52 -6.18
CA GLU A 103 0.19 -11.29 -6.27
C GLU A 103 0.47 -12.79 -6.44
N ALA A 104 1.50 -13.17 -7.19
CA ALA A 104 1.93 -14.56 -7.31
C ALA A 104 2.39 -15.20 -5.99
N MET A 105 2.72 -14.39 -4.98
CA MET A 105 3.12 -14.84 -3.63
C MET A 105 1.95 -14.82 -2.63
N ARG A 106 0.83 -14.18 -2.98
CA ARG A 106 -0.33 -14.04 -2.10
C ARG A 106 -1.18 -15.30 -2.09
N ALA A 107 -1.86 -15.49 -0.97
CA ALA A 107 -2.95 -16.45 -0.83
C ALA A 107 -4.00 -15.80 0.07
N THR A 108 -5.17 -15.50 -0.46
CA THR A 108 -6.25 -14.82 0.27
C THR A 108 -7.48 -15.70 0.42
N ASP A 109 -8.23 -15.50 1.49
CA ASP A 109 -9.57 -16.07 1.67
C ASP A 109 -10.63 -15.28 0.90
N GLU A 110 -11.90 -15.70 1.03
CA GLU A 110 -13.06 -15.07 0.39
C GLU A 110 -13.31 -13.62 0.84
N ARG A 111 -12.73 -13.19 1.97
CA ARG A 111 -12.83 -11.83 2.51
C ARG A 111 -11.66 -10.96 2.05
N GLY A 112 -10.71 -11.52 1.32
CA GLY A 112 -9.47 -10.84 0.90
C GLY A 112 -8.39 -10.81 1.99
N LEU A 113 -8.54 -11.57 3.08
CA LEU A 113 -7.54 -11.66 4.14
C LEU A 113 -6.50 -12.73 3.81
N SER A 114 -5.25 -12.49 4.16
CA SER A 114 -4.18 -13.46 3.90
C SER A 114 -4.38 -14.76 4.69
N LEU A 115 -4.23 -15.88 4.00
CA LEU A 115 -4.21 -17.24 4.55
C LEU A 115 -2.86 -17.56 5.21
N TRP A 116 -1.79 -16.89 4.79
CA TRP A 116 -0.44 -17.09 5.30
C TRP A 116 -0.32 -16.66 6.76
N GLY A 117 0.41 -17.45 7.54
CA GLY A 117 0.88 -17.02 8.86
C GLY A 117 1.98 -15.98 8.73
N ALA A 118 2.09 -15.07 9.70
CA ALA A 118 3.23 -14.15 9.80
C ALA A 118 4.51 -14.87 10.23
N LEU A 119 4.41 -15.91 11.07
CA LEU A 119 5.55 -16.69 11.54
C LEU A 119 5.92 -17.87 10.63
N GLY A 120 5.23 -18.02 9.49
CA GLY A 120 5.34 -19.18 8.60
C GLY A 120 4.42 -20.33 9.01
N ASP A 121 4.80 -21.56 8.65
CA ASP A 121 4.00 -22.76 8.93
C ASP A 121 4.02 -23.11 10.42
N GLY A 122 2.84 -23.23 11.02
CA GLY A 122 2.71 -23.55 12.44
C GLY A 122 1.27 -23.52 12.94
N TRP A 123 1.10 -23.90 14.20
CA TRP A 123 -0.21 -23.78 14.85
C TRP A 123 -0.53 -22.31 15.13
N ARG A 124 -1.72 -21.88 14.70
CA ARG A 124 -2.26 -20.54 14.98
C ARG A 124 -3.41 -20.65 15.96
N VAL A 125 -3.45 -19.74 16.92
CA VAL A 125 -4.51 -19.63 17.91
C VAL A 125 -5.81 -19.20 17.20
N PRO A 126 -6.95 -19.86 17.44
CA PRO A 126 -8.24 -19.41 16.89
C PRO A 126 -8.50 -17.93 17.19
N GLY A 127 -8.99 -17.17 16.21
CA GLY A 127 -9.20 -15.73 16.34
C GLY A 127 -10.31 -15.37 17.35
N ASP A 128 -11.22 -16.29 17.62
CA ASP A 128 -12.28 -16.17 18.63
C ASP A 128 -11.83 -16.61 20.04
N ALA A 129 -10.52 -16.78 20.25
CA ALA A 129 -9.98 -17.12 21.57
C ALA A 129 -10.41 -16.09 22.63
N PRO A 130 -10.83 -16.55 23.83
CA PRO A 130 -11.21 -15.64 24.91
C PRO A 130 -10.09 -14.67 25.28
N ALA A 131 -10.42 -13.43 25.65
CA ALA A 131 -9.46 -12.40 26.02
C ALA A 131 -8.47 -12.85 27.12
N ALA A 132 -8.92 -13.70 28.06
CA ALA A 132 -8.05 -14.28 29.09
C ALA A 132 -6.97 -15.20 28.49
N ARG A 133 -7.29 -15.96 27.43
CA ARG A 133 -6.30 -16.80 26.72
C ARG A 133 -5.30 -15.93 25.97
N LEU A 134 -5.75 -14.87 25.30
CA LEU A 134 -4.86 -13.94 24.62
C LEU A 134 -3.92 -13.23 25.60
N LYS A 135 -4.43 -12.84 26.78
CA LYS A 135 -3.63 -12.27 27.86
C LYS A 135 -2.48 -13.21 28.27
N VAL A 136 -2.76 -14.50 28.49
CA VAL A 136 -1.73 -15.50 28.83
C VAL A 136 -0.69 -15.64 27.71
N LEU A 137 -1.11 -15.63 26.45
CA LEU A 137 -0.18 -15.66 25.32
C LEU A 137 0.75 -14.43 25.32
N ILE A 138 0.18 -13.25 25.60
CA ILE A 138 0.97 -12.02 25.66
C ILE A 138 1.92 -12.04 26.86
N GLU A 139 1.47 -12.34 28.06
CA GLU A 139 2.31 -12.21 29.26
C GLU A 139 3.35 -13.34 29.34
N ASP A 140 2.92 -14.59 29.08
CA ASP A 140 3.68 -15.78 29.47
C ASP A 140 4.25 -16.59 28.30
N ALA A 141 3.65 -16.53 27.10
CA ALA A 141 4.14 -17.33 25.99
C ALA A 141 5.42 -16.76 25.36
N ARG A 142 6.12 -17.60 24.59
CA ARG A 142 7.19 -17.18 23.68
C ARG A 142 6.56 -16.68 22.38
N ASP A 143 6.92 -17.29 21.27
CA ASP A 143 6.34 -17.00 19.96
C ASP A 143 4.94 -17.61 19.87
N PHE A 144 4.02 -16.84 19.32
CA PHE A 144 2.66 -17.28 19.03
C PHE A 144 2.10 -16.44 17.89
N GLU A 145 1.05 -16.94 17.23
CA GLU A 145 0.30 -16.20 16.23
C GLU A 145 -1.19 -16.53 16.37
N THR A 146 -2.06 -15.53 16.18
CA THR A 146 -3.51 -15.73 16.09
C THR A 146 -3.97 -15.77 14.63
N HIS A 147 -5.05 -16.51 14.37
CA HIS A 147 -5.88 -16.29 13.20
C HIS A 147 -6.53 -14.89 13.25
N TRP A 148 -7.12 -14.48 12.13
CA TRP A 148 -7.90 -13.26 12.03
C TRP A 148 -9.13 -13.28 12.95
N THR A 149 -9.30 -12.19 13.68
CA THR A 149 -10.46 -11.91 14.54
C THR A 149 -11.26 -10.76 13.94
N ALA A 150 -12.55 -10.98 13.71
CA ALA A 150 -13.44 -9.93 13.23
C ALA A 150 -13.69 -8.87 14.31
N ALA A 151 -13.75 -7.63 13.90
CA ALA A 151 -14.10 -6.45 14.70
C ALA A 151 -15.19 -5.63 13.98
N ARG A 152 -15.58 -4.49 14.55
CA ARG A 152 -16.63 -3.65 13.99
C ARG A 152 -16.17 -2.97 12.69
N GLY A 153 -17.07 -2.86 11.71
CA GLY A 153 -16.85 -2.08 10.48
C GLY A 153 -15.94 -2.80 9.48
N ASP A 154 -16.14 -4.10 9.29
CA ASP A 154 -15.38 -5.00 8.41
C ASP A 154 -13.87 -5.02 8.67
N VAL A 155 -13.48 -4.54 9.85
CA VAL A 155 -12.12 -4.59 10.35
C VAL A 155 -11.83 -5.98 10.90
N HIS A 156 -10.64 -6.47 10.60
CA HIS A 156 -10.10 -7.71 11.12
C HIS A 156 -8.76 -7.40 11.78
N HIS A 157 -8.40 -8.16 12.81
CA HIS A 157 -7.09 -8.03 13.42
C HIS A 157 -6.49 -9.38 13.75
N ARG A 158 -5.17 -9.43 13.81
CA ARG A 158 -4.42 -10.57 14.32
C ARG A 158 -3.21 -10.09 15.10
N THR A 159 -2.63 -10.98 15.90
CA THR A 159 -1.50 -10.66 16.77
C THR A 159 -0.50 -11.79 16.71
N TRP A 160 0.78 -11.46 16.64
CA TRP A 160 1.86 -12.43 16.75
C TRP A 160 3.02 -11.88 17.56
N ARG A 161 3.85 -12.78 18.07
CA ARG A 161 5.15 -12.45 18.66
C ARG A 161 6.23 -13.29 18.00
N GLN A 162 7.34 -12.66 17.68
CA GLN A 162 8.58 -13.31 17.27
C GLN A 162 9.73 -12.81 18.14
N GLY A 163 10.33 -13.71 18.93
CA GLY A 163 11.34 -13.34 19.92
C GLY A 163 10.76 -12.35 20.95
N ASP A 164 11.32 -11.15 20.97
CA ASP A 164 10.94 -10.08 21.92
C ASP A 164 9.99 -9.03 21.33
N THR A 165 9.55 -9.20 20.08
CA THR A 165 8.69 -8.24 19.38
C THR A 165 7.25 -8.74 19.29
N LEU A 166 6.31 -8.04 19.93
CA LEU A 166 4.87 -8.24 19.78
C LEU A 166 4.36 -7.32 18.67
N THR A 167 3.60 -7.88 17.74
CA THR A 167 3.03 -7.17 16.60
C THR A 167 1.52 -7.36 16.53
N VAL A 168 0.80 -6.28 16.24
CA VAL A 168 -0.63 -6.27 15.94
C VAL A 168 -0.82 -5.74 14.53
N GLU A 169 -1.59 -6.48 13.74
CA GLU A 169 -2.04 -6.05 12.42
C GLU A 169 -3.54 -5.85 12.47
N VAL A 170 -3.99 -4.71 11.96
CA VAL A 170 -5.40 -4.39 11.73
C VAL A 170 -5.59 -4.22 10.24
N ALA A 171 -6.57 -4.90 9.66
CA ALA A 171 -6.84 -4.89 8.24
C ALA A 171 -8.32 -4.63 7.94
N ARG A 172 -8.57 -3.84 6.91
CA ARG A 172 -9.86 -3.70 6.24
C ARG A 172 -9.59 -3.90 4.74
N PRO A 173 -9.80 -5.12 4.22
CA PRO A 173 -9.52 -5.45 2.83
C PRO A 173 -10.18 -4.47 1.86
N ALA A 174 -9.42 -3.98 0.89
CA ALA A 174 -9.87 -3.05 -0.12
C ALA A 174 -9.05 -3.25 -1.40
N SER A 175 -9.71 -3.39 -2.55
CA SER A 175 -8.99 -3.44 -3.83
C SER A 175 -8.57 -2.02 -4.26
N ALA A 176 -7.46 -1.91 -4.98
CA ALA A 176 -7.03 -0.64 -5.57
C ALA A 176 -8.11 -0.05 -6.50
N GLU A 177 -8.82 -0.91 -7.24
CA GLU A 177 -9.97 -0.53 -8.07
C GLU A 177 -11.12 0.07 -7.23
N ALA A 178 -11.45 -0.54 -6.09
CA ALA A 178 -12.48 -0.01 -5.18
C ALA A 178 -12.07 1.37 -4.62
N ALA A 179 -10.82 1.52 -4.18
CA ALA A 179 -10.29 2.79 -3.69
C ALA A 179 -10.32 3.89 -4.77
N LEU A 180 -9.97 3.56 -6.02
CA LEU A 180 -10.09 4.47 -7.15
C LEU A 180 -11.54 4.84 -7.48
N SER A 181 -12.46 3.89 -7.34
CA SER A 181 -13.89 4.12 -7.53
C SER A 181 -14.46 5.07 -6.47
N ASP A 182 -14.08 4.89 -5.20
CA ASP A 182 -14.47 5.75 -4.08
C ASP A 182 -13.92 7.17 -4.27
N ALA A 183 -12.65 7.30 -4.65
CA ALA A 183 -12.05 8.59 -4.98
C ALA A 183 -12.75 9.26 -6.19
N ALA A 184 -13.12 8.49 -7.21
CA ALA A 184 -13.87 9.01 -8.37
C ALA A 184 -15.26 9.53 -7.97
N TRP A 185 -15.94 8.85 -7.04
CA TRP A 185 -17.21 9.30 -6.48
C TRP A 185 -17.06 10.65 -5.76
N ASP A 186 -16.04 10.81 -4.92
CA ASP A 186 -15.76 12.07 -4.23
C ASP A 186 -15.48 13.22 -5.20
N VAL A 187 -14.76 12.94 -6.29
CA VAL A 187 -14.55 13.94 -7.35
C VAL A 187 -15.88 14.33 -7.98
N ILE A 188 -16.69 13.37 -8.43
CA ILE A 188 -17.95 13.63 -9.14
C ILE A 188 -18.95 14.37 -8.23
N THR A 189 -19.05 13.99 -6.97
CA THR A 189 -19.96 14.63 -6.01
C THR A 189 -19.52 16.06 -5.65
N SER A 190 -18.22 16.35 -5.71
CA SER A 190 -17.65 17.69 -5.46
C SER A 190 -17.80 18.70 -6.62
N ILE A 191 -18.24 18.27 -7.81
CA ILE A 191 -18.40 19.15 -8.99
C ILE A 191 -19.52 20.17 -8.76
N LYS A 192 -19.19 21.46 -8.93
CA LYS A 192 -20.15 22.57 -8.77
C LYS A 192 -21.17 22.66 -9.91
N ASP A 193 -20.78 22.33 -11.14
CA ASP A 193 -21.69 22.29 -12.29
C ASP A 193 -22.63 21.07 -12.20
N ARG A 194 -23.89 21.33 -11.84
CA ARG A 194 -24.92 20.30 -11.67
C ARG A 194 -25.27 19.57 -12.97
N THR A 195 -25.14 20.24 -14.12
CA THR A 195 -25.42 19.60 -15.43
C THR A 195 -24.32 18.61 -15.74
N PHE A 196 -23.06 19.03 -15.60
CA PHE A 196 -21.91 18.15 -15.82
C PHE A 196 -21.87 16.99 -14.81
N GLN A 197 -22.16 17.25 -13.54
CA GLN A 197 -22.27 16.22 -12.51
C GLN A 197 -23.32 15.15 -12.85
N ARG A 198 -24.54 15.56 -13.24
CA ARG A 198 -25.61 14.62 -13.63
C ARG A 198 -25.24 13.80 -14.86
N GLU A 199 -24.55 14.41 -15.82
CA GLU A 199 -24.08 13.69 -17.01
C GLU A 199 -23.02 12.62 -16.65
N LEU A 200 -22.10 12.93 -15.74
CA LEU A 200 -21.12 11.94 -15.26
C LEU A 200 -21.78 10.82 -14.47
N MET A 201 -22.75 11.14 -13.60
CA MET A 201 -23.53 10.14 -12.88
C MET A 201 -24.29 9.22 -13.84
N ARG A 202 -24.93 9.76 -14.88
CA ARG A 202 -25.60 8.96 -15.92
C ARG A 202 -24.63 8.03 -16.64
N ARG A 203 -23.44 8.52 -17.02
CA ARG A 203 -22.41 7.67 -17.67
C ARG A 203 -21.84 6.61 -16.75
N SER A 204 -21.84 6.85 -15.44
CA SER A 204 -21.31 5.89 -14.46
C SER A 204 -22.16 4.62 -14.35
N GLU A 205 -23.45 4.69 -14.71
CA GLU A 205 -24.33 3.52 -14.77
C GLU A 205 -23.90 2.54 -15.88
N GLU A 206 -23.34 3.03 -16.98
CA GLU A 206 -22.90 2.22 -18.12
C GLU A 206 -21.42 1.81 -18.04
N LEU A 207 -20.56 2.70 -17.53
CA LEU A 207 -19.10 2.54 -17.62
C LEU A 207 -18.40 2.37 -16.25
N GLY A 208 -19.16 2.42 -15.15
CA GLY A 208 -18.61 2.55 -13.80
C GLY A 208 -18.13 3.97 -13.49
N MET A 209 -17.96 4.28 -12.20
CA MET A 209 -17.62 5.64 -11.71
C MET A 209 -16.29 6.15 -12.30
N LEU A 210 -15.27 5.32 -12.21
CA LEU A 210 -13.94 5.59 -12.75
C LEU A 210 -13.99 5.71 -14.28
N GLY A 211 -14.73 4.83 -14.96
CA GLY A 211 -14.88 4.85 -16.41
C GLY A 211 -15.53 6.14 -16.93
N ALA A 212 -16.56 6.63 -16.24
CA ALA A 212 -17.23 7.90 -16.55
C ALA A 212 -16.30 9.10 -16.37
N LEU A 213 -15.54 9.13 -15.26
CA LEU A 213 -14.59 10.20 -14.97
C LEU A 213 -13.45 10.23 -16.00
N LEU A 214 -12.86 9.07 -16.32
CA LEU A 214 -11.80 8.96 -17.32
C LEU A 214 -12.29 9.24 -18.74
N GLY A 215 -13.53 8.88 -19.06
CA GLY A 215 -14.15 9.17 -20.36
C GLY A 215 -14.43 10.66 -20.59
N ALA A 216 -14.50 11.46 -19.52
CA ALA A 216 -14.59 12.91 -19.61
C ALA A 216 -13.21 13.60 -19.79
N ARG A 217 -12.11 12.85 -19.66
CA ARG A 217 -10.74 13.31 -19.93
C ARG A 217 -10.39 13.14 -21.42
N HIS A 218 -9.27 13.73 -21.84
CA HIS A 218 -8.64 13.49 -23.15
C HIS A 218 -8.39 12.00 -23.42
N ALA A 219 -8.47 11.60 -24.70
CA ALA A 219 -8.19 10.25 -25.18
C ALA A 219 -6.80 9.79 -24.71
N GLY A 220 -6.73 8.72 -23.92
CA GLY A 220 -5.49 8.20 -23.32
C GLY A 220 -5.48 8.13 -21.79
N ALA A 221 -6.47 8.72 -21.11
CA ALA A 221 -6.50 8.78 -19.64
C ALA A 221 -6.52 7.40 -18.94
N ARG A 222 -7.15 6.38 -19.56
CA ARG A 222 -7.12 5.00 -19.06
C ARG A 222 -5.73 4.38 -19.14
N GLY A 223 -5.02 4.61 -20.24
CA GLY A 223 -3.64 4.13 -20.40
C GLY A 223 -2.71 4.75 -19.36
N ASN A 224 -2.84 6.05 -19.11
CA ASN A 224 -2.06 6.74 -18.09
C ASN A 224 -2.40 6.29 -16.67
N LEU A 225 -3.66 5.95 -16.38
CA LEU A 225 -4.04 5.43 -15.06
C LEU A 225 -3.41 4.07 -14.77
N ASN A 226 -3.36 3.17 -15.75
CA ASN A 226 -2.70 1.86 -15.56
C ASN A 226 -1.19 1.98 -15.28
N LEU A 227 -0.56 3.10 -15.65
CA LEU A 227 0.83 3.39 -15.31
C LEU A 227 1.00 3.96 -13.90
N MET A 228 -0.09 4.42 -13.26
CA MET A 228 -0.02 4.95 -11.90
C MET A 228 0.10 3.83 -10.86
N PRO A 229 0.96 3.99 -9.84
CA PRO A 229 1.03 3.06 -8.71
C PRO A 229 -0.32 2.78 -8.04
N ASP A 230 -1.15 3.81 -7.91
CA ASP A 230 -2.47 3.76 -7.28
C ASP A 230 -3.49 2.84 -7.97
N ALA A 231 -3.25 2.45 -9.22
CA ALA A 231 -4.07 1.47 -9.91
C ALA A 231 -3.83 0.04 -9.42
N HIS A 232 -2.73 -0.20 -8.71
CA HIS A 232 -2.26 -1.53 -8.33
C HIS A 232 -2.11 -1.70 -6.82
N PHE A 233 -1.89 -0.61 -6.10
CA PHE A 233 -1.65 -0.60 -4.66
C PHE A 233 -2.58 0.37 -3.95
N THR A 234 -3.04 -0.02 -2.76
CA THR A 234 -3.82 0.82 -1.85
C THR A 234 -3.60 0.37 -0.41
N VAL A 235 -3.93 1.23 0.56
CA VAL A 235 -3.86 0.89 1.98
C VAL A 235 -5.00 -0.04 2.39
N GLN A 236 -4.63 -1.19 2.95
CA GLN A 236 -5.57 -2.20 3.45
C GLN A 236 -5.31 -2.57 4.91
N ALA A 237 -4.15 -2.23 5.45
CA ALA A 237 -3.75 -2.60 6.80
C ALA A 237 -2.93 -1.50 7.51
N ALA A 238 -2.82 -1.65 8.82
CA ALA A 238 -1.88 -0.93 9.65
C ALA A 238 -1.24 -1.93 10.62
N VAL A 239 0.09 -1.85 10.78
CA VAL A 239 0.86 -2.78 11.59
C VAL A 239 1.64 -2.00 12.64
N HIS A 240 1.42 -2.36 13.91
CA HIS A 240 2.11 -1.77 15.06
C HIS A 240 2.90 -2.84 15.78
N SER A 241 4.12 -2.51 16.17
CA SER A 241 5.01 -3.43 16.89
C SER A 241 5.63 -2.76 18.10
N VAL A 242 5.91 -3.56 19.13
CA VAL A 242 6.68 -3.15 20.30
C VAL A 242 7.67 -4.24 20.67
N THR A 243 8.88 -3.85 21.06
CA THR A 243 9.95 -4.77 21.44
C THR A 243 10.28 -4.65 22.92
N GLY A 244 10.67 -5.76 23.55
CA GLY A 244 11.13 -5.77 24.94
C GLY A 244 10.00 -5.99 25.96
N PRO A 245 10.14 -5.52 27.20
CA PRO A 245 9.19 -5.81 28.28
C PRO A 245 7.74 -5.41 27.98
N ASP A 246 7.56 -4.29 27.27
CA ASP A 246 6.24 -3.80 26.86
C ASP A 246 5.54 -4.76 25.88
N GLY A 247 6.31 -5.56 25.14
CA GLY A 247 5.81 -6.64 24.31
C GLY A 247 5.10 -7.73 25.10
N ARG A 248 5.35 -7.86 26.41
CA ARG A 248 4.68 -8.82 27.31
C ARG A 248 3.56 -8.20 28.14
N ASN A 249 3.10 -7.00 27.80
CA ASN A 249 2.06 -6.29 28.56
C ASN A 249 0.72 -6.26 27.80
N ALA A 250 -0.33 -6.82 28.39
CA ALA A 250 -1.66 -6.86 27.79
C ALA A 250 -2.36 -5.48 27.69
N GLU A 251 -1.97 -4.48 28.48
CA GLU A 251 -2.42 -3.09 28.26
C GLU A 251 -1.73 -2.47 27.04
N THR A 252 -0.43 -2.71 26.87
CA THR A 252 0.31 -2.28 25.68
C THR A 252 -0.31 -2.87 24.41
N HIS A 253 -0.63 -4.17 24.41
CA HIS A 253 -1.36 -4.80 23.30
C HIS A 253 -2.67 -4.07 22.96
N ARG A 254 -3.49 -3.75 23.97
CA ARG A 254 -4.74 -3.01 23.76
C ARG A 254 -4.50 -1.60 23.23
N ALA A 255 -3.41 -0.94 23.64
CA ALA A 255 -3.03 0.36 23.10
C ALA A 255 -2.58 0.26 21.63
N LEU A 256 -1.75 -0.74 21.28
CA LEU A 256 -1.32 -0.99 19.90
C LEU A 256 -2.51 -1.29 18.99
N LEU A 257 -3.45 -2.12 19.44
CA LEU A 257 -4.66 -2.42 18.67
C LEU A 257 -5.50 -1.16 18.42
N ARG A 258 -5.70 -0.31 19.42
CA ARG A 258 -6.41 0.97 19.25
C ARG A 258 -5.68 1.91 18.30
N ALA A 259 -4.35 2.00 18.42
CA ALA A 259 -3.51 2.84 17.57
C ALA A 259 -3.55 2.38 16.11
N ALA A 260 -3.37 1.07 15.86
CA ALA A 260 -3.43 0.49 14.52
C ALA A 260 -4.81 0.68 13.87
N THR A 261 -5.91 0.51 14.62
CA THR A 261 -7.25 0.77 14.10
C THR A 261 -7.44 2.24 13.73
N ALA A 262 -7.03 3.17 14.60
CA ALA A 262 -7.15 4.60 14.33
C ALA A 262 -6.27 5.03 13.14
N GLU A 263 -5.05 4.51 13.04
CA GLU A 263 -4.15 4.79 11.91
C GLU A 263 -4.75 4.23 10.61
N LEU A 264 -5.30 3.01 10.59
CA LEU A 264 -5.91 2.46 9.38
C LEU A 264 -7.03 3.35 8.84
N ASP A 265 -7.92 3.84 9.71
CA ASP A 265 -9.01 4.74 9.32
C ASP A 265 -8.47 6.09 8.78
N GLU A 266 -7.43 6.63 9.40
CA GLU A 266 -6.77 7.85 8.95
C GLU A 266 -6.08 7.67 7.59
N LEU A 267 -5.31 6.60 7.43
CA LEU A 267 -4.58 6.29 6.20
C LEU A 267 -5.54 6.11 5.04
N GLN A 268 -6.59 5.28 5.18
CA GLN A 268 -7.57 5.07 4.11
C GLN A 268 -8.31 6.37 3.74
N SER A 269 -8.68 7.18 4.73
CA SER A 269 -9.32 8.47 4.49
C SER A 269 -8.37 9.48 3.83
N HIS A 270 -7.07 9.42 4.14
CA HIS A 270 -6.05 10.28 3.55
C HIS A 270 -5.76 9.89 2.10
N THR A 271 -5.52 8.61 1.83
CA THR A 271 -5.23 8.12 0.48
C THR A 271 -6.39 8.36 -0.47
N THR A 272 -7.64 8.15 -0.05
CA THR A 272 -8.82 8.45 -0.89
C THR A 272 -8.89 9.93 -1.26
N ARG A 273 -8.57 10.84 -0.33
CA ARG A 273 -8.52 12.29 -0.62
C ARG A 273 -7.39 12.65 -1.58
N GLN A 274 -6.20 12.10 -1.39
CA GLN A 274 -5.08 12.31 -2.32
C GLN A 274 -5.40 11.79 -3.72
N LEU A 275 -5.99 10.59 -3.83
CA LEU A 275 -6.45 10.04 -5.10
C LEU A 275 -7.47 10.94 -5.78
N ALA A 276 -8.45 11.46 -5.03
CA ALA A 276 -9.44 12.38 -5.55
C ALA A 276 -8.81 13.68 -6.08
N GLU A 277 -7.78 14.21 -5.41
CA GLU A 277 -7.02 15.37 -5.88
C GLU A 277 -6.26 15.07 -7.18
N VAL A 278 -5.56 13.93 -7.26
CA VAL A 278 -4.86 13.50 -8.48
C VAL A 278 -5.83 13.35 -9.65
N LEU A 279 -6.97 12.71 -9.41
CA LEU A 279 -8.04 12.57 -10.40
C LEU A 279 -8.62 13.93 -10.84
N ARG A 280 -8.72 14.90 -9.93
CA ARG A 280 -9.19 16.27 -10.22
C ARG A 280 -8.17 17.08 -11.02
N HIS A 281 -6.88 17.02 -10.69
CA HIS A 281 -5.84 17.70 -11.48
C HIS A 281 -5.80 17.18 -12.92
N GLY A 282 -6.08 15.89 -13.11
CA GLY A 282 -6.25 15.29 -14.42
C GLY A 282 -7.45 15.79 -15.24
N LEU A 283 -8.39 16.54 -14.64
CA LEU A 283 -9.55 17.17 -15.32
C LEU A 283 -9.30 18.65 -15.65
N ASN A 284 -8.47 19.35 -14.87
CA ASN A 284 -8.27 20.80 -14.97
C ASN A 284 -7.19 21.22 -15.97
N ASN A 285 -6.38 20.31 -16.50
CA ASN A 285 -5.38 20.59 -17.55
C ASN A 285 -6.01 20.73 -18.96
N ARG A 286 -7.14 21.42 -19.08
CA ARG A 286 -7.74 21.80 -20.36
C ARG A 286 -7.33 23.22 -20.75
#